data_AF-A0A2V7M5N1-F1
#
_entry.id   AF-A0A2V7M5N1-F1
#
_cell.length_a   1.000
_cell.length_b   1.000
_cell.length_c   1.000
_cell.angle_alpha   90.00
_cell.angle_beta   90.00
_cell.angle_gamma   90.00
#
_symmetry.space_group_name_H-M   'P 1'
#
loop_
_entity.id
_entity.type
_entity.pdbx_description
1 polymer ?
#
loop_
_entity_poly.entity_id
_entity_poly.type
_entity_poly.pdbx_seq_one_letter_code
_entity_poly.pdbx_strand_id
1 'polypeptide(L)'
;MLVTALSCGKFGPGDLSRTIALEVIAPDSLEEYDSITPHARLLDGRGDSVAATIVWSLPDSADTVALTLLDTTTGRITVNHAGLTGRLLASAGTFVSNPVSIRTLAAADTLFPTGPTHDTTRIAGVTALDSLSGPLLLELADTVTAGTGGNPIVPLAGRPIVYTLAHPPTAGPVTLVTTDTARTLAATATGVTSAAGIAFVKVRMLLPDTVPDSVVVIASARRRAVGTTVPGTPATFVVRFQGIAVADTLFAAGPTEDTIHLSASLDSLSDSLTVEVGDTVLATNSVTPLAGRPVVFAITSPTTAGPVTLVTSDTAHALVTADTVTTDARGLAAVKVRLIAGARPDVVVVMASAKRGVSANLPGSPVTFRVRLLP
;
A
#
# COMPACT_ATOMS: atom_id res chain seq x y z
N MET A 1 34.72 -11.82 -0.46
CA MET A 1 35.56 -13.03 -0.60
C MET A 1 36.98 -12.62 -0.24
N LEU A 2 37.48 -13.06 0.92
CA LEU A 2 38.77 -12.66 1.47
C LEU A 2 39.84 -13.62 0.91
N VAL A 3 40.84 -13.13 0.19
CA VAL A 3 41.99 -13.94 -0.23
C VAL A 3 43.20 -13.44 0.55
N THR A 4 43.65 -14.23 1.51
CA THR A 4 44.89 -14.03 2.26
C THR A 4 45.95 -14.98 1.72
N ALA A 5 47.00 -14.46 1.10
CA ALA A 5 48.23 -15.20 0.87
C ALA A 5 49.08 -15.13 2.15
N LEU A 6 49.17 -16.22 2.90
CA LEU A 6 50.05 -16.37 4.05
C LEU A 6 51.40 -16.93 3.58
N SER A 7 52.41 -16.07 3.47
CA SER A 7 53.80 -16.54 3.68
C SER A 7 54.08 -16.45 5.18
N CYS A 8 54.27 -17.60 5.82
CA CYS A 8 54.49 -17.68 7.26
C CYS A 8 55.99 -17.56 7.54
N GLY A 9 56.48 -16.33 7.74
CA GLY A 9 57.76 -16.10 8.42
C GLY A 9 57.59 -16.31 9.92
N LYS A 10 58.48 -17.07 10.56
CA LYS A 10 58.53 -17.19 12.02
C LYS A 10 58.95 -15.83 12.61
N PHE A 11 58.02 -15.09 13.20
CA PHE A 11 58.33 -13.91 14.01
C PHE A 11 59.11 -14.33 15.26
N GLY A 12 60.30 -13.77 15.47
CA GLY A 12 61.08 -13.98 16.69
C GLY A 12 60.60 -13.09 17.84
N PRO A 13 61.03 -13.34 19.09
CA PRO A 13 60.65 -12.51 20.24
C PRO A 13 61.01 -11.03 20.11
N GLY A 14 62.06 -10.71 19.33
CA GLY A 14 62.47 -9.35 19.01
C GLY A 14 61.61 -8.66 17.94
N ASP A 15 60.77 -9.40 17.21
CA ASP A 15 59.92 -8.85 16.16
C ASP A 15 58.54 -8.41 16.68
N LEU A 16 58.17 -8.84 17.89
CA LEU A 16 56.88 -8.47 18.50
C LEU A 16 56.77 -6.97 18.81
N SER A 17 57.88 -6.29 19.10
CA SER A 17 57.89 -4.84 19.37
C SER A 17 58.29 -4.00 18.15
N ARG A 18 58.54 -4.64 17.01
CA ARG A 18 58.86 -3.95 15.77
C ARG A 18 57.56 -3.58 15.08
N THR A 19 57.56 -2.43 14.43
CA THR A 19 56.52 -2.09 13.48
C THR A 19 56.51 -3.09 12.32
N ILE A 20 55.34 -3.64 11.98
CA ILE A 20 55.20 -4.62 10.91
C ILE A 20 54.15 -4.25 9.85
N ALA A 21 53.18 -3.38 10.18
CA ALA A 21 52.06 -3.11 9.28
C ALA A 21 51.49 -1.70 9.44
N LEU A 22 50.85 -1.22 8.37
CA LEU A 22 50.02 -0.03 8.35
C LEU A 22 48.60 -0.47 7.99
N GLU A 23 47.66 -0.33 8.93
CA GLU A 23 46.25 -0.64 8.72
C GLU A 23 45.51 0.63 8.31
N VAL A 24 44.61 0.50 7.32
CA VAL A 24 43.77 1.60 6.82
C VAL A 24 42.30 1.19 6.85
N ILE A 25 41.47 2.08 7.37
CA ILE A 25 40.02 1.96 7.45
C ILE A 25 39.40 3.16 6.74
N ALA A 26 38.68 2.89 5.66
CA ALA A 26 37.97 3.88 4.87
C ALA A 26 36.65 3.28 4.35
N PRO A 27 35.65 4.08 3.98
CA PRO A 27 34.43 3.57 3.37
C PRO A 27 34.72 2.96 2.00
N ASP A 28 33.89 2.02 1.57
CA ASP A 28 33.99 1.40 0.24
C ASP A 28 33.44 2.32 -0.88
N SER A 29 32.67 3.34 -0.50
CA SER A 29 32.03 4.29 -1.39
C SER A 29 31.73 5.62 -0.71
N LEU A 30 31.69 6.69 -1.50
CA LEU A 30 31.39 8.06 -1.05
C LEU A 30 30.55 8.77 -2.12
N GLU A 31 29.59 9.60 -1.70
CA GLU A 31 28.76 10.38 -2.62
C GLU A 31 29.45 11.68 -3.02
N GLU A 32 29.07 12.23 -4.17
CA GLU A 32 29.57 13.53 -4.64
C GLU A 32 29.39 14.62 -3.57
N TYR A 33 30.40 15.47 -3.39
CA TYR A 33 30.48 16.53 -2.38
C TYR A 33 30.51 16.07 -0.91
N ASP A 34 30.33 14.77 -0.62
CA ASP A 34 30.53 14.27 0.73
C ASP A 34 32.04 14.27 1.06
N SER A 35 32.35 14.66 2.30
CA SER A 35 33.70 14.63 2.82
C SER A 35 33.81 13.66 3.99
N ILE A 36 34.91 12.91 4.07
CA ILE A 36 35.18 12.01 5.19
C ILE A 36 36.66 12.05 5.59
N THR A 37 36.92 11.72 6.86
CA THR A 37 38.26 11.52 7.38
C THR A 37 38.46 10.01 7.60
N PRO A 38 39.24 9.33 6.75
CA PRO A 38 39.58 7.93 6.94
C PRO A 38 40.54 7.78 8.11
N HIS A 39 40.68 6.54 8.60
CA HIS A 39 41.54 6.24 9.73
C HIS A 39 42.68 5.32 9.29
N ALA A 40 43.88 5.55 9.81
CA ALA A 40 44.99 4.63 9.65
C ALA A 40 45.77 4.54 10.96
N ARG A 41 46.39 3.38 11.20
CA ARG A 41 47.29 3.18 12.34
C ARG A 41 48.44 2.26 11.99
N LEU A 42 49.59 2.58 12.55
CA LEU A 42 50.77 1.75 12.44
C LEU A 42 50.73 0.68 13.54
N LEU A 43 51.06 -0.55 13.21
CA LEU A 43 50.95 -1.70 14.12
C LEU A 43 52.31 -2.35 14.37
N ASP A 44 52.57 -2.72 15.63
CA ASP A 44 53.71 -3.56 15.99
C ASP A 44 53.42 -5.07 15.77
N GLY A 45 54.41 -5.92 16.03
CA GLY A 45 54.30 -7.37 15.88
C GLY A 45 53.30 -8.04 16.84
N ARG A 46 52.75 -7.32 17.82
CA ARG A 46 51.62 -7.76 18.67
C ARG A 46 50.28 -7.29 18.13
N GLY A 47 50.26 -6.41 17.13
CA GLY A 47 49.07 -5.73 16.64
C GLY A 47 48.69 -4.50 17.45
N ASP A 48 49.58 -4.01 18.32
CA ASP A 48 49.36 -2.81 19.11
C ASP A 48 49.63 -1.56 18.26
N SER A 49 48.84 -0.50 18.50
CA SER A 49 49.00 0.76 17.78
C SER A 49 50.28 1.47 18.22
N VAL A 50 51.11 1.84 17.24
CA VAL A 50 52.35 2.60 17.44
C VAL A 50 52.12 4.05 16.99
N ALA A 51 52.55 5.01 17.81
CA ALA A 51 52.48 6.43 17.45
C ALA A 51 53.36 6.72 16.22
N ALA A 52 52.76 7.29 15.19
CA ALA A 52 53.47 7.69 13.97
C ALA A 52 52.73 8.83 13.27
N THR A 53 53.49 9.65 12.55
CA THR A 53 52.91 10.63 11.61
C THR A 53 52.47 9.88 10.37
N ILE A 54 51.17 9.94 10.08
CA ILE A 54 50.58 9.36 8.88
C ILE A 54 50.38 10.46 7.86
N VAL A 55 50.84 10.22 6.64
CA VAL A 55 50.65 11.11 5.50
C VAL A 55 49.85 10.39 4.43
N TRP A 56 48.86 11.09 3.90
CA TRP A 56 47.92 10.57 2.91
C TRP A 56 48.24 11.11 1.52
N SER A 57 47.99 10.29 0.51
CA SER A 57 48.15 10.68 -0.89
C SER A 57 47.14 9.97 -1.78
N LEU A 58 46.92 10.55 -2.96
CA LEU A 58 46.14 9.96 -4.03
C LEU A 58 47.13 9.51 -5.12
N PRO A 59 47.26 8.21 -5.41
CA PRO A 59 48.15 7.72 -6.47
C PRO A 59 47.57 7.93 -7.88
N ASP A 60 46.31 8.32 -8.00
CA ASP A 60 45.65 8.54 -9.29
C ASP A 60 46.13 9.84 -9.95
N SER A 61 46.21 9.88 -11.29
CA SER A 61 46.64 11.08 -12.02
C SER A 61 45.55 12.15 -11.99
N ALA A 62 45.95 13.43 -12.09
CA ALA A 62 45.06 14.61 -12.08
C ALA A 62 43.85 14.50 -13.04
N ASP A 63 44.00 13.78 -14.16
CA ASP A 63 42.97 13.61 -15.19
C ASP A 63 41.95 12.50 -14.88
N THR A 64 42.15 11.75 -13.78
CA THR A 64 41.29 10.62 -13.33
C THR A 64 40.77 10.80 -11.91
N VAL A 65 40.93 12.00 -11.34
CA VAL A 65 40.72 12.27 -9.91
C VAL A 65 39.23 12.26 -9.55
N ALA A 66 38.78 11.12 -9.06
CA ALA A 66 37.46 10.98 -8.45
C ALA A 66 37.38 11.64 -7.05
N LEU A 67 38.52 11.78 -6.37
CA LEU A 67 38.64 12.25 -4.98
C LEU A 67 39.59 13.44 -4.87
N THR A 68 39.23 14.50 -4.15
CA THR A 68 40.22 15.51 -3.73
C THR A 68 40.69 15.20 -2.32
N LEU A 69 42.01 15.21 -2.12
CA LEU A 69 42.61 15.21 -0.80
C LEU A 69 42.65 16.64 -0.27
N LEU A 70 41.82 16.92 0.73
CA LEU A 70 41.68 18.24 1.35
C LEU A 70 42.77 18.49 2.40
N ASP A 71 43.26 17.44 3.05
CA ASP A 71 44.29 17.51 4.08
C ASP A 71 45.13 16.24 4.08
N THR A 72 46.42 16.40 3.83
CA THR A 72 47.39 15.30 3.73
C THR A 72 47.77 14.69 5.08
N THR A 73 47.50 15.37 6.19
CA THR A 73 47.83 14.90 7.55
C THR A 73 46.69 14.14 8.19
N THR A 74 45.46 14.59 7.99
CA THR A 74 44.26 13.87 8.47
C THR A 74 43.74 12.85 7.46
N GLY A 75 44.11 13.01 6.18
CA GLY A 75 43.58 12.18 5.09
C GLY A 75 42.19 12.59 4.65
N ARG A 76 41.71 13.75 5.07
CA ARG A 76 40.37 14.21 4.75
C ARG A 76 40.20 14.31 3.23
N ILE A 77 39.25 13.58 2.70
CA ILE A 77 38.94 13.54 1.27
C ILE A 77 37.52 14.06 1.00
N THR A 78 37.28 14.51 -0.22
CA THR A 78 35.95 14.78 -0.78
C THR A 78 35.82 14.15 -2.16
N VAL A 79 34.61 13.81 -2.59
CA VAL A 79 34.35 13.37 -3.96
C VAL A 79 34.15 14.58 -4.86
N ASN A 80 34.85 14.60 -6.00
CA ASN A 80 34.68 15.63 -7.04
C ASN A 80 33.85 15.17 -8.23
N HIS A 81 33.85 13.87 -8.51
CA HIS A 81 33.17 13.33 -9.69
C HIS A 81 32.63 11.93 -9.40
N ALA A 82 31.35 11.71 -9.66
CA ALA A 82 30.70 10.41 -9.54
C ALA A 82 31.06 9.45 -10.69
N GLY A 83 30.84 8.15 -10.48
CA GLY A 83 30.98 7.13 -11.54
C GLY A 83 32.42 6.64 -11.78
N LEU A 84 33.37 7.11 -10.98
CA LEU A 84 34.77 6.69 -11.01
C LEU A 84 35.13 5.94 -9.72
N THR A 85 36.37 5.47 -9.63
CA THR A 85 36.94 4.92 -8.40
C THR A 85 38.22 5.65 -8.11
N GLY A 86 38.26 6.33 -6.95
CA GLY A 86 39.49 6.94 -6.46
C GLY A 86 40.24 5.98 -5.54
N ARG A 87 41.55 6.15 -5.46
CA ARG A 87 42.43 5.36 -4.60
C ARG A 87 43.05 6.26 -3.55
N LEU A 88 43.16 5.74 -2.35
CA LEU A 88 43.77 6.42 -1.21
C LEU A 88 44.93 5.59 -0.66
N LEU A 89 46.05 6.26 -0.42
CA LEU A 89 47.23 5.67 0.20
C LEU A 89 47.53 6.36 1.52
N ALA A 90 47.85 5.55 2.53
CA ALA A 90 48.45 6.01 3.77
C ALA A 90 49.93 5.63 3.78
N SER A 91 50.76 6.50 4.35
CA SER A 91 52.19 6.25 4.54
C SER A 91 52.65 6.69 5.92
N ALA A 92 53.58 5.94 6.50
CA ALA A 92 54.18 6.21 7.80
C ALA A 92 55.66 5.78 7.76
N GLY A 93 56.57 6.74 7.56
CA GLY A 93 57.98 6.44 7.33
C GLY A 93 58.17 5.60 6.08
N THR A 94 58.74 4.39 6.23
CA THR A 94 58.94 3.43 5.12
C THR A 94 57.73 2.53 4.86
N PHE A 95 56.69 2.59 5.69
CA PHE A 95 55.49 1.79 5.51
C PHE A 95 54.52 2.52 4.59
N VAL A 96 54.07 1.84 3.54
CA VAL A 96 53.04 2.33 2.61
C VAL A 96 51.92 1.30 2.60
N SER A 97 50.68 1.76 2.72
CA SER A 97 49.52 0.88 2.67
C SER A 97 49.31 0.35 1.25
N ASN A 98 48.49 -0.69 1.11
CA ASN A 98 47.89 -0.96 -0.19
C ASN A 98 46.93 0.20 -0.55
N PRO A 99 46.78 0.54 -1.84
CA PRO A 99 45.77 1.52 -2.26
C PRO A 99 44.37 1.06 -1.87
N VAL A 100 43.63 1.90 -1.15
CA VAL A 100 42.24 1.66 -0.79
C VAL A 100 41.35 2.28 -1.86
N SER A 101 40.56 1.44 -2.54
CA SER A 101 39.63 1.89 -3.58
C SER A 101 38.31 2.37 -2.97
N ILE A 102 37.89 3.57 -3.35
CA ILE A 102 36.64 4.20 -2.94
C ILE A 102 35.82 4.49 -4.20
N ARG A 103 34.65 3.84 -4.33
CA ARG A 103 33.73 4.09 -5.43
C ARG A 103 33.04 5.43 -5.24
N THR A 104 33.04 6.29 -6.25
CA THR A 104 32.34 7.57 -6.19
C THR A 104 30.94 7.43 -6.75
N LEU A 105 29.94 7.86 -5.98
CA LEU A 105 28.54 7.72 -6.30
C LEU A 105 27.91 9.10 -6.55
N ALA A 106 26.94 9.18 -7.45
CA ALA A 106 26.11 10.37 -7.61
C ALA A 106 25.39 10.69 -6.30
N ALA A 107 25.31 11.97 -5.96
CA ALA A 107 24.79 12.42 -4.67
C ALA A 107 23.26 12.42 -4.70
N ALA A 108 22.64 11.84 -3.68
CA ALA A 108 21.20 12.02 -3.50
C ALA A 108 20.95 13.46 -3.01
N ASP A 109 20.34 14.28 -3.86
CA ASP A 109 20.05 15.67 -3.55
C ASP A 109 18.56 15.98 -3.50
N THR A 110 17.72 15.12 -4.10
CA THR A 110 16.28 15.35 -4.16
C THR A 110 15.50 14.05 -4.01
N LEU A 111 14.51 14.08 -3.11
CA LEU A 111 13.46 13.07 -2.98
C LEU A 111 12.11 13.70 -3.33
N PHE A 112 11.37 13.12 -4.27
CA PHE A 112 10.03 13.61 -4.60
C PHE A 112 9.03 12.48 -4.93
N PRO A 113 7.73 12.65 -4.63
CA PRO A 113 6.69 11.72 -5.06
C PRO A 113 6.53 11.72 -6.58
N THR A 114 6.52 10.53 -7.18
CA THR A 114 6.26 10.35 -8.63
C THR A 114 4.82 9.92 -8.93
N GLY A 115 4.00 9.78 -7.90
CA GLY A 115 2.59 9.46 -7.99
C GLY A 115 1.75 10.20 -6.97
N PRO A 116 0.45 9.87 -6.87
CA PRO A 116 -0.46 10.48 -5.90
C PRO A 116 0.07 10.31 -4.47
N THR A 117 0.09 11.39 -3.70
CA THR A 117 0.34 11.35 -2.26
C THR A 117 -0.93 11.03 -1.46
N HIS A 118 -2.09 11.03 -2.12
CA HIS A 118 -3.36 10.61 -1.55
C HIS A 118 -3.89 9.41 -2.35
N ASP A 119 -4.11 8.30 -1.65
CA ASP A 119 -4.72 7.09 -2.22
C ASP A 119 -6.03 6.76 -1.51
N THR A 120 -6.94 6.09 -2.20
CA THR A 120 -8.20 5.59 -1.65
C THR A 120 -8.33 4.10 -1.94
N THR A 121 -8.24 3.30 -0.88
CA THR A 121 -8.43 1.85 -0.96
C THR A 121 -9.88 1.51 -0.62
N ARG A 122 -10.55 0.82 -1.53
CA ARG A 122 -11.92 0.33 -1.32
C ARG A 122 -11.91 -1.04 -0.65
N ILE A 123 -12.71 -1.21 0.40
CA ILE A 123 -12.84 -2.45 1.16
C ILE A 123 -14.22 -3.05 0.87
N ALA A 124 -14.26 -4.29 0.38
CA ALA A 124 -15.52 -4.99 0.07
C ALA A 124 -16.17 -5.57 1.36
N GLY A 125 -16.72 -4.69 2.19
CA GLY A 125 -17.38 -5.05 3.46
C GLY A 125 -16.41 -5.57 4.55
N VAL A 126 -16.90 -5.67 5.78
CA VAL A 126 -16.12 -6.14 6.95
C VAL A 126 -15.60 -7.59 6.84
N THR A 127 -16.04 -8.34 5.83
CA THR A 127 -15.63 -9.74 5.59
C THR A 127 -14.58 -9.92 4.49
N ALA A 128 -14.24 -8.88 3.71
CA ALA A 128 -13.09 -8.92 2.79
C ALA A 128 -11.83 -8.48 3.54
N LEU A 129 -11.19 -9.49 4.12
CA LEU A 129 -10.26 -9.42 5.26
C LEU A 129 -8.80 -9.06 4.93
N ASP A 130 -8.55 -8.67 3.67
CA ASP A 130 -7.22 -8.36 3.16
C ASP A 130 -7.36 -7.33 2.03
N SER A 131 -6.86 -6.11 2.23
CA SER A 131 -6.90 -5.04 1.22
C SER A 131 -5.51 -4.42 1.07
N LEU A 132 -5.19 -3.99 -0.15
CA LEU A 132 -3.88 -3.45 -0.48
C LEU A 132 -4.03 -2.14 -1.23
N SER A 133 -3.29 -1.11 -0.79
CA SER A 133 -3.25 0.18 -1.46
C SER A 133 -2.53 0.13 -2.80
N GLY A 134 -2.66 1.19 -3.58
CA GLY A 134 -1.69 1.49 -4.63
C GLY A 134 -0.28 1.68 -4.07
N PRO A 135 0.76 1.54 -4.90
CA PRO A 135 2.14 1.79 -4.47
C PRO A 135 2.35 3.28 -4.15
N LEU A 136 2.97 3.55 -3.00
CA LEU A 136 3.41 4.88 -2.59
C LEU A 136 4.79 5.13 -3.21
N LEU A 137 4.80 5.78 -4.37
CA LEU A 137 5.98 5.93 -5.22
C LEU A 137 6.81 7.16 -4.83
N LEU A 138 8.12 6.95 -4.69
CA LEU A 138 9.10 8.03 -4.53
C LEU A 138 10.25 7.81 -5.50
N GLU A 139 10.72 8.89 -6.09
CA GLU A 139 11.97 8.93 -6.84
C GLU A 139 13.04 9.64 -6.03
N LEU A 140 14.19 8.98 -5.94
CA LEU A 140 15.42 9.55 -5.42
C LEU A 140 16.35 9.81 -6.58
N ALA A 141 16.76 11.07 -6.70
CA ALA A 141 17.55 11.53 -7.83
C ALA A 141 18.74 12.38 -7.37
N ASP A 142 19.65 12.56 -8.33
CA ASP A 142 20.63 13.62 -8.39
C ASP A 142 20.15 14.62 -9.46
N THR A 143 19.74 15.81 -9.01
CA THR A 143 19.22 16.88 -9.86
C THR A 143 20.33 17.84 -10.23
N VAL A 144 21.10 17.51 -11.26
CA VAL A 144 22.03 18.47 -11.85
C VAL A 144 21.19 19.53 -12.57
N THR A 145 21.41 20.82 -12.28
CA THR A 145 20.87 21.91 -13.10
C THR A 145 21.31 21.67 -14.54
N ALA A 146 20.42 21.13 -15.40
CA ALA A 146 20.80 20.80 -16.76
C ALA A 146 21.26 22.08 -17.46
N GLY A 147 22.52 22.08 -17.90
CA GLY A 147 22.89 22.86 -19.07
C GLY A 147 21.88 22.54 -20.18
N THR A 148 21.36 23.59 -20.81
CA THR A 148 20.27 23.58 -21.80
C THR A 148 20.17 22.30 -22.63
N GLY A 149 19.13 21.48 -22.40
CA GLY A 149 18.64 20.47 -23.35
C GLY A 149 18.61 19.00 -22.91
N GLY A 150 19.15 18.64 -21.74
CA GLY A 150 19.06 17.28 -21.18
C GLY A 150 17.97 17.14 -20.09
N ASN A 151 17.52 15.92 -19.81
CA ASN A 151 16.66 15.64 -18.66
C ASN A 151 17.52 15.85 -17.37
N PRO A 152 17.21 16.83 -16.51
CA PRO A 152 18.07 17.25 -15.39
C PRO A 152 18.10 16.29 -14.19
N ILE A 153 17.64 15.05 -14.37
CA ILE A 153 17.39 14.10 -13.29
C ILE A 153 18.15 12.83 -13.58
N VAL A 154 19.16 12.52 -12.76
CA VAL A 154 19.88 11.25 -12.80
C VAL A 154 19.27 10.31 -11.75
N PRO A 155 18.59 9.23 -12.17
CA PRO A 155 17.97 8.32 -11.23
C PRO A 155 19.00 7.51 -10.44
N LEU A 156 18.79 7.35 -9.13
CA LEU A 156 19.75 6.67 -8.25
C LEU A 156 19.26 5.28 -7.84
N ALA A 157 19.84 4.24 -8.43
CA ALA A 157 19.48 2.83 -8.14
C ALA A 157 20.10 2.29 -6.84
N GLY A 158 19.45 1.28 -6.24
CA GLY A 158 19.98 0.56 -5.07
C GLY A 158 20.04 1.39 -3.78
N ARG A 159 19.28 2.49 -3.71
CA ARG A 159 19.25 3.41 -2.58
C ARG A 159 18.08 3.06 -1.64
N PRO A 160 18.33 2.97 -0.32
CA PRO A 160 17.26 2.70 0.63
C PRO A 160 16.41 3.95 0.88
N ILE A 161 15.09 3.78 0.87
CA ILE A 161 14.12 4.76 1.37
C ILE A 161 13.36 4.12 2.53
N VAL A 162 13.37 4.77 3.69
CA VAL A 162 12.70 4.28 4.89
C VAL A 162 11.30 4.88 4.96
N TYR A 163 10.29 4.03 4.97
CA TYR A 163 8.88 4.37 5.14
C TYR A 163 8.45 4.00 6.55
N THR A 164 7.74 4.89 7.22
CA THR A 164 7.24 4.67 8.58
C THR A 164 5.79 5.12 8.68
N LEU A 165 4.96 4.34 9.38
CA LEU A 165 3.62 4.76 9.75
C LEU A 165 3.73 5.93 10.73
N ALA A 166 3.21 7.09 10.33
CA ALA A 166 3.05 8.24 11.23
C ALA A 166 1.71 8.17 11.96
N HIS A 167 0.67 7.65 11.29
CA HIS A 167 -0.64 7.44 11.90
C HIS A 167 -1.36 6.23 11.26
N PRO A 168 -1.83 5.25 12.05
CA PRO A 168 -1.42 5.02 13.43
C PRO A 168 0.08 4.68 13.49
N PRO A 169 0.83 5.10 14.53
CA PRO A 169 2.30 4.98 14.56
C PRO A 169 2.80 3.53 14.74
N THR A 170 1.91 2.61 15.10
CA THR A 170 2.20 1.19 15.30
C THR A 170 1.46 0.36 14.27
N ALA A 171 2.11 -0.73 13.84
CA ALA A 171 1.43 -1.74 13.06
C ALA A 171 0.34 -2.40 13.91
N GLY A 172 -0.77 -2.73 13.26
CA GLY A 172 -1.95 -3.33 13.90
C GLY A 172 -2.86 -3.88 12.81
N PRO A 173 -4.03 -3.27 12.56
CA PRO A 173 -4.85 -3.64 11.40
C PRO A 173 -4.22 -3.24 10.07
N VAL A 174 -3.14 -2.44 10.10
CA VAL A 174 -2.41 -1.98 8.92
C VAL A 174 -0.92 -2.29 9.08
N THR A 175 -0.28 -2.61 7.96
CA THR A 175 1.14 -2.90 7.87
C THR A 175 1.73 -2.35 6.58
N LEU A 176 3.00 -1.96 6.61
CA LEU A 176 3.76 -1.59 5.43
C LEU A 176 4.37 -2.84 4.78
N VAL A 177 4.22 -2.95 3.46
CA VAL A 177 4.75 -4.07 2.69
C VAL A 177 5.47 -3.61 1.43
N THR A 178 6.55 -4.29 1.09
CA THR A 178 7.32 -4.09 -0.15
C THR A 178 6.96 -5.11 -1.24
N THR A 179 6.18 -6.14 -0.89
CA THR A 179 5.64 -7.14 -1.82
C THR A 179 4.17 -7.40 -1.51
N ASP A 180 3.42 -7.77 -2.54
CA ASP A 180 1.96 -7.94 -2.43
C ASP A 180 1.55 -9.15 -1.59
N THR A 181 2.47 -10.09 -1.39
CA THR A 181 2.26 -11.33 -0.62
C THR A 181 2.67 -11.21 0.84
N ALA A 182 3.42 -10.16 1.22
CA ALA A 182 3.86 -10.00 2.60
C ALA A 182 2.67 -9.71 3.52
N ARG A 183 2.69 -10.32 4.71
CA ARG A 183 1.64 -10.19 5.74
C ARG A 183 2.18 -9.90 7.13
N THR A 184 3.49 -9.83 7.28
CA THR A 184 4.13 -9.53 8.57
C THR A 184 3.80 -8.10 8.99
N LEU A 185 3.48 -7.92 10.26
CA LEU A 185 3.25 -6.60 10.85
C LEU A 185 4.55 -5.80 10.89
N ALA A 186 4.55 -4.63 10.26
CA ALA A 186 5.68 -3.72 10.16
C ALA A 186 5.19 -2.28 10.13
N ALA A 187 5.56 -1.50 11.15
CA ALA A 187 5.33 -0.07 11.19
C ALA A 187 6.38 0.70 10.36
N THR A 188 7.49 0.05 10.05
CA THR A 188 8.58 0.57 9.25
C THR A 188 8.94 -0.43 8.17
N ALA A 189 9.12 0.04 6.94
CA ALA A 189 9.60 -0.75 5.83
C ALA A 189 10.68 0.01 5.07
N THR A 190 11.61 -0.71 4.44
CA THR A 190 12.65 -0.10 3.59
C THR A 190 12.44 -0.53 2.16
N GLY A 191 12.09 0.43 1.30
CA GLY A 191 12.10 0.25 -0.15
C GLY A 191 13.50 0.46 -0.69
N VAL A 192 13.86 -0.24 -1.76
CA VAL A 192 15.13 -0.03 -2.47
C VAL A 192 14.80 0.51 -3.85
N THR A 193 15.46 1.59 -4.25
CA THR A 193 15.23 2.21 -5.56
C THR A 193 15.65 1.30 -6.70
N SER A 194 14.81 1.24 -7.73
CA SER A 194 15.06 0.52 -8.98
C SER A 194 16.08 1.25 -9.87
N ALA A 195 16.37 0.70 -11.05
CA ALA A 195 17.19 1.37 -12.07
C ALA A 195 16.68 2.76 -12.46
N ALA A 196 15.37 3.01 -12.30
CA ALA A 196 14.74 4.29 -12.54
C ALA A 196 14.73 5.21 -11.30
N GLY A 197 15.49 4.92 -10.25
CA GLY A 197 15.53 5.74 -9.03
C GLY A 197 14.25 5.66 -8.17
N ILE A 198 13.28 4.83 -8.56
CA ILE A 198 11.99 4.72 -7.89
C ILE A 198 12.00 3.61 -6.84
N ALA A 199 11.60 3.93 -5.62
CA ALA A 199 11.23 2.97 -4.57
C ALA A 199 9.74 3.08 -4.26
N PHE A 200 9.19 2.01 -3.69
CA PHE A 200 7.80 2.00 -3.26
C PHE A 200 7.59 1.17 -1.99
N VAL A 201 6.48 1.46 -1.34
CA VAL A 201 5.84 0.62 -0.32
C VAL A 201 4.34 0.61 -0.61
N LYS A 202 3.62 -0.38 -0.10
CA LYS A 202 2.16 -0.39 -0.06
C LYS A 202 1.68 -0.47 1.38
N VAL A 203 0.49 0.07 1.65
CA VAL A 203 -0.22 -0.14 2.90
C VAL A 203 -1.15 -1.32 2.71
N ARG A 204 -1.00 -2.33 3.56
CA ARG A 204 -1.85 -3.52 3.57
C ARG A 204 -2.70 -3.49 4.83
N MET A 205 -4.00 -3.63 4.65
CA MET A 205 -4.94 -3.79 5.74
C MET A 205 -5.20 -5.27 5.98
N LEU A 206 -4.98 -5.72 7.21
CA LEU A 206 -5.15 -7.09 7.68
C LEU A 206 -6.28 -7.13 8.71
N LEU A 207 -7.25 -8.04 8.51
CA LEU A 207 -8.34 -8.41 9.45
C LEU A 207 -8.58 -7.43 10.62
N PRO A 208 -9.15 -6.23 10.39
CA PRO A 208 -9.39 -5.30 11.48
C PRO A 208 -10.68 -5.67 12.23
N ASP A 209 -10.63 -5.61 13.56
CA ASP A 209 -11.85 -5.44 14.37
C ASP A 209 -12.43 -4.02 14.18
N THR A 210 -11.57 -3.05 13.79
CA THR A 210 -11.93 -1.66 13.45
C THR A 210 -11.10 -1.17 12.26
N VAL A 211 -11.76 -0.74 11.18
CA VAL A 211 -11.10 -0.14 10.01
C VAL A 211 -10.72 1.31 10.32
N PRO A 212 -9.44 1.72 10.22
CA PRO A 212 -9.08 3.13 10.34
C PRO A 212 -9.55 3.92 9.12
N ASP A 213 -10.05 5.14 9.30
CA ASP A 213 -10.47 5.99 8.17
C ASP A 213 -9.29 6.31 7.23
N SER A 214 -8.10 6.48 7.78
CA SER A 214 -6.89 6.76 7.02
C SER A 214 -5.62 6.30 7.70
N VAL A 215 -4.58 6.14 6.90
CA VAL A 215 -3.21 5.87 7.32
C VAL A 215 -2.30 6.93 6.74
N VAL A 216 -1.43 7.51 7.57
CA VAL A 216 -0.40 8.45 7.16
C VAL A 216 0.95 7.74 7.18
N VAL A 217 1.65 7.78 6.06
CA VAL A 217 2.99 7.22 5.89
C VAL A 217 3.96 8.36 5.63
N ILE A 218 5.06 8.40 6.38
CA ILE A 218 6.18 9.30 6.11
C ILE A 218 7.35 8.50 5.53
N ALA A 219 8.05 9.09 4.59
CA ALA A 219 9.19 8.47 3.94
C ALA A 219 10.41 9.37 4.02
N SER A 220 11.58 8.77 4.22
CA SER A 220 12.83 9.49 4.42
C SER A 220 13.98 8.82 3.70
N ALA A 221 14.82 9.65 3.06
CA ALA A 221 16.09 9.24 2.46
C ALA A 221 17.25 9.93 3.17
N ARG A 222 18.39 9.24 3.23
CA ARG A 222 19.65 9.76 3.76
C ARG A 222 20.80 9.46 2.82
N ARG A 223 21.80 10.36 2.78
CA ARG A 223 23.08 10.12 2.10
C ARG A 223 23.82 8.95 2.74
N ARG A 224 24.42 8.09 1.93
CA ARG A 224 24.95 6.79 2.36
C ARG A 224 26.10 6.90 3.36
N ALA A 225 27.05 7.80 3.11
CA ALA A 225 28.29 7.88 3.88
C ALA A 225 28.19 8.85 5.07
N VAL A 226 27.58 10.02 4.86
CA VAL A 226 27.52 11.09 5.89
C VAL A 226 26.24 11.00 6.73
N GLY A 227 25.21 10.27 6.27
CA GLY A 227 23.97 10.05 7.02
C GLY A 227 23.06 11.28 7.11
N THR A 228 23.35 12.35 6.36
CA THR A 228 22.53 13.56 6.27
C THR A 228 21.22 13.27 5.54
N THR A 229 20.17 14.01 5.88
CA THR A 229 18.86 13.92 5.20
C THR A 229 18.94 14.48 3.79
N VAL A 230 18.32 13.79 2.84
CA VAL A 230 18.17 14.28 1.47
C VAL A 230 17.08 15.36 1.44
N PRO A 231 17.29 16.52 0.80
CA PRO A 231 16.23 17.49 0.56
C PRO A 231 14.94 16.87 -0.02
N GLY A 232 13.79 17.37 0.41
CA GLY A 232 12.47 16.76 0.13
C GLY A 232 12.04 15.67 1.13
N THR A 233 12.90 15.32 2.09
CA THR A 233 12.55 14.45 3.22
C THR A 233 12.02 15.26 4.42
N PRO A 234 10.94 14.81 5.12
CA PRO A 234 10.11 13.66 4.80
C PRO A 234 9.05 13.95 3.75
N ALA A 235 8.79 12.97 2.89
CA ALA A 235 7.61 12.95 2.03
C ALA A 235 6.44 12.29 2.76
N THR A 236 5.23 12.81 2.59
CA THR A 236 4.03 12.35 3.30
C THR A 236 3.00 11.79 2.32
N PHE A 237 2.45 10.63 2.67
CA PHE A 237 1.36 9.97 1.96
C PHE A 237 0.18 9.72 2.89
N VAL A 238 -1.03 9.79 2.35
CA VAL A 238 -2.28 9.47 3.06
C VAL A 238 -3.03 8.42 2.27
N VAL A 239 -3.28 7.27 2.88
CA VAL A 239 -4.12 6.20 2.33
C VAL A 239 -5.44 6.22 3.07
N ARG A 240 -6.53 6.56 2.38
CA ARG A 240 -7.88 6.52 2.94
C ARG A 240 -8.49 5.14 2.69
N PHE A 241 -9.14 4.59 3.71
CA PHE A 241 -9.93 3.37 3.57
C PHE A 241 -11.40 3.76 3.44
N GLN A 242 -12.05 3.22 2.41
CA GLN A 242 -13.48 3.42 2.17
C GLN A 242 -14.17 2.07 2.11
N GLY A 243 -15.09 1.84 3.04
CA GLY A 243 -16.02 0.71 2.94
C GLY A 243 -16.88 0.87 1.70
N ILE A 244 -16.93 -0.15 0.85
CA ILE A 244 -18.01 -0.30 -0.12
C ILE A 244 -19.20 -0.80 0.69
N ALA A 245 -20.30 -0.06 0.70
CA ALA A 245 -21.49 -0.49 1.41
C ALA A 245 -22.00 -1.81 0.83
N VAL A 246 -22.01 -2.88 1.64
CA VAL A 246 -22.39 -4.22 1.20
C VAL A 246 -23.77 -4.52 1.75
N ALA A 247 -24.69 -4.94 0.87
CA ALA A 247 -26.01 -5.36 1.30
C ALA A 247 -25.87 -6.46 2.38
N ASP A 248 -26.40 -6.17 3.56
CA ASP A 248 -26.33 -7.06 4.72
C ASP A 248 -27.69 -7.30 5.36
N THR A 249 -28.72 -6.60 4.91
CA THR A 249 -30.06 -6.66 5.48
C THR A 249 -31.13 -6.48 4.41
N LEU A 250 -32.24 -7.20 4.62
CA LEU A 250 -33.48 -7.06 3.89
C LEU A 250 -34.63 -6.97 4.89
N PHE A 251 -35.49 -5.96 4.77
CA PHE A 251 -36.70 -5.86 5.58
C PHE A 251 -37.87 -5.27 4.78
N ALA A 252 -39.09 -5.47 5.28
CA ALA A 252 -40.28 -4.86 4.68
C ALA A 252 -40.27 -3.34 4.94
N ALA A 253 -40.41 -2.55 3.88
CA ALA A 253 -40.46 -1.08 3.94
C ALA A 253 -41.92 -0.56 4.05
N GLY A 254 -42.86 -1.45 4.34
CA GLY A 254 -44.30 -1.19 4.43
C GLY A 254 -45.03 -2.39 5.06
N PRO A 255 -46.37 -2.36 5.10
CA PRO A 255 -47.16 -3.45 5.68
C PRO A 255 -46.93 -4.77 4.93
N THR A 256 -46.87 -5.86 5.68
CA THR A 256 -46.74 -7.22 5.12
C THR A 256 -48.08 -7.92 4.91
N GLU A 257 -49.18 -7.32 5.38
CA GLU A 257 -50.53 -7.71 5.00
C GLU A 257 -51.18 -6.60 4.18
N ASP A 258 -51.86 -6.99 3.11
CA ASP A 258 -52.58 -6.09 2.21
C ASP A 258 -53.91 -6.72 1.78
N THR A 259 -54.80 -5.90 1.24
CA THR A 259 -56.16 -6.27 0.85
C THR A 259 -56.52 -5.67 -0.49
N ILE A 260 -56.93 -6.53 -1.44
CA ILE A 260 -57.55 -6.10 -2.69
C ILE A 260 -59.07 -6.14 -2.48
N HIS A 261 -59.71 -4.98 -2.57
CA HIS A 261 -61.17 -4.89 -2.64
C HIS A 261 -61.61 -5.06 -4.09
N LEU A 262 -62.42 -6.09 -4.33
CA LEU A 262 -62.87 -6.42 -5.67
C LEU A 262 -63.97 -5.44 -6.09
N SER A 263 -63.74 -4.70 -7.16
CA SER A 263 -64.78 -3.90 -7.81
C SER A 263 -65.46 -4.71 -8.92
N ALA A 264 -66.53 -4.17 -9.52
CA ALA A 264 -67.27 -4.87 -10.59
C ALA A 264 -66.41 -5.21 -11.83
N SER A 265 -65.20 -4.62 -11.97
CA SER A 265 -64.22 -4.99 -12.97
C SER A 265 -63.31 -6.13 -12.49
N LEU A 266 -63.05 -7.12 -13.38
CA LEU A 266 -62.18 -8.27 -13.12
C LEU A 266 -60.68 -7.93 -13.00
N ASP A 267 -60.32 -6.65 -13.10
CA ASP A 267 -58.96 -6.14 -12.96
C ASP A 267 -58.86 -5.35 -11.65
N SER A 268 -57.98 -5.77 -10.75
CA SER A 268 -57.74 -5.13 -9.44
C SER A 268 -56.28 -5.30 -9.02
N LEU A 269 -55.75 -4.28 -8.36
CA LEU A 269 -54.35 -4.19 -7.94
C LEU A 269 -54.26 -4.10 -6.42
N SER A 270 -53.23 -4.73 -5.86
CA SER A 270 -52.80 -4.51 -4.48
C SER A 270 -52.11 -3.16 -4.32
N ASP A 271 -51.89 -2.74 -3.09
CA ASP A 271 -50.89 -1.73 -2.76
C ASP A 271 -49.48 -2.27 -3.05
N SER A 272 -48.49 -1.37 -3.04
CA SER A 272 -47.10 -1.71 -3.32
C SER A 272 -46.47 -2.55 -2.21
N LEU A 273 -46.13 -3.79 -2.52
CA LEU A 273 -45.34 -4.69 -1.67
C LEU A 273 -43.88 -4.27 -1.76
N THR A 274 -43.38 -3.60 -0.72
CA THR A 274 -42.09 -2.90 -0.75
C THR A 274 -41.10 -3.48 0.25
N VAL A 275 -39.87 -3.72 -0.20
CA VAL A 275 -38.73 -4.07 0.68
C VAL A 275 -37.61 -3.06 0.51
N GLU A 276 -36.82 -2.90 1.58
CA GLU A 276 -35.60 -2.11 1.58
C GLU A 276 -34.38 -3.04 1.71
N VAL A 277 -33.39 -2.80 0.86
CA VAL A 277 -32.06 -3.43 0.97
C VAL A 277 -31.08 -2.40 1.49
N GLY A 278 -30.37 -2.76 2.56
CA GLY A 278 -29.45 -1.84 3.20
C GLY A 278 -28.15 -2.47 3.70
N ASP A 279 -27.29 -1.59 4.16
CA ASP A 279 -26.08 -1.90 4.95
C ASP A 279 -26.31 -1.42 6.39
N THR A 280 -26.28 -2.33 7.35
CA THR A 280 -26.51 -2.06 8.76
C THR A 280 -25.22 -1.65 9.41
N VAL A 281 -25.16 -0.39 9.83
CA VAL A 281 -24.06 0.13 10.61
C VAL A 281 -24.18 -0.43 12.03
N LEU A 282 -23.44 -1.50 12.34
CA LEU A 282 -23.48 -2.22 13.62
C LEU A 282 -23.35 -1.31 14.86
N ALA A 283 -22.62 -0.20 14.74
CA ALA A 283 -22.42 0.76 15.84
C ALA A 283 -23.69 1.56 16.20
N THR A 284 -24.58 1.81 15.24
CA THR A 284 -25.77 2.65 15.41
C THR A 284 -27.08 1.90 15.17
N ASN A 285 -27.01 0.66 14.68
CA ASN A 285 -28.12 -0.09 14.10
C ASN A 285 -28.90 0.70 13.03
N SER A 286 -28.25 1.71 12.41
CA SER A 286 -28.84 2.45 11.30
C SER A 286 -28.64 1.65 10.03
N VAL A 287 -29.68 1.62 9.21
CA VAL A 287 -29.61 1.08 7.86
C VAL A 287 -29.24 2.21 6.89
N THR A 288 -28.20 2.00 6.10
CA THR A 288 -27.92 2.83 4.92
C THR A 288 -28.55 2.18 3.70
N PRO A 289 -29.51 2.82 3.02
CA PRO A 289 -30.18 2.21 1.88
C PRO A 289 -29.25 2.03 0.68
N LEU A 290 -29.39 0.91 -0.04
CA LEU A 290 -28.53 0.55 -1.17
C LEU A 290 -29.31 0.46 -2.48
N ALA A 291 -29.00 1.38 -3.40
CA ALA A 291 -29.51 1.36 -4.77
C ALA A 291 -28.87 0.26 -5.64
N GLY A 292 -29.54 -0.13 -6.72
CA GLY A 292 -28.97 -1.02 -7.72
C GLY A 292 -28.89 -2.50 -7.30
N ARG A 293 -29.58 -2.89 -6.22
CA ARG A 293 -29.55 -4.26 -5.68
C ARG A 293 -30.73 -5.09 -6.22
N PRO A 294 -30.48 -6.31 -6.74
CA PRO A 294 -31.56 -7.16 -7.22
C PRO A 294 -32.33 -7.82 -6.06
N VAL A 295 -33.65 -7.74 -6.13
CA VAL A 295 -34.59 -8.41 -5.22
C VAL A 295 -35.52 -9.29 -6.07
N VAL A 296 -35.56 -10.57 -5.76
CA VAL A 296 -36.46 -11.53 -6.40
C VAL A 296 -37.77 -11.58 -5.63
N PHE A 297 -38.87 -11.22 -6.29
CA PHE A 297 -40.23 -11.42 -5.79
C PHE A 297 -40.83 -12.65 -6.45
N ALA A 298 -41.45 -13.53 -5.68
CA ALA A 298 -42.11 -14.73 -6.20
C ALA A 298 -43.44 -15.00 -5.51
N ILE A 299 -44.48 -15.27 -6.30
CA ILE A 299 -45.74 -15.82 -5.80
C ILE A 299 -45.49 -17.27 -5.40
N THR A 300 -45.66 -17.57 -4.12
CA THR A 300 -45.47 -18.90 -3.55
C THR A 300 -46.80 -19.58 -3.20
N SER A 301 -47.87 -18.81 -3.07
CA SER A 301 -49.24 -19.30 -2.99
C SER A 301 -50.19 -18.37 -3.75
N PRO A 302 -51.11 -18.88 -4.58
CA PRO A 302 -51.30 -20.30 -4.91
C PRO A 302 -50.13 -20.88 -5.72
N THR A 303 -49.82 -22.17 -5.52
CA THR A 303 -48.69 -22.85 -6.19
C THR A 303 -48.96 -23.18 -7.67
N THR A 304 -50.22 -23.16 -8.07
CA THR A 304 -50.64 -23.24 -9.47
C THR A 304 -50.65 -21.84 -10.09
N ALA A 305 -50.03 -21.69 -11.27
CA ALA A 305 -50.17 -20.49 -12.07
C ALA A 305 -51.67 -20.23 -12.30
N GLY A 306 -52.15 -19.11 -11.79
CA GLY A 306 -53.58 -18.83 -11.62
C GLY A 306 -53.94 -17.42 -12.07
N PRO A 307 -54.96 -16.79 -11.45
CA PRO A 307 -55.51 -15.52 -11.90
C PRO A 307 -54.69 -14.30 -11.47
N VAL A 308 -53.53 -14.48 -10.86
CA VAL A 308 -52.74 -13.39 -10.28
C VAL A 308 -51.35 -13.35 -10.87
N THR A 309 -50.84 -12.13 -11.02
CA THR A 309 -49.52 -11.85 -11.58
C THR A 309 -48.82 -10.76 -10.78
N LEU A 310 -47.48 -10.81 -10.75
CA LEU A 310 -46.65 -9.72 -10.25
C LEU A 310 -46.53 -8.65 -11.32
N VAL A 311 -46.67 -7.39 -10.93
CA VAL A 311 -46.48 -6.26 -11.82
C VAL A 311 -45.59 -5.19 -11.17
N THR A 312 -44.75 -4.57 -11.99
CA THR A 312 -43.91 -3.43 -11.62
C THR A 312 -44.49 -2.10 -12.12
N SER A 313 -45.58 -2.15 -12.89
CA SER A 313 -46.34 -1.01 -13.38
C SER A 313 -47.83 -1.35 -13.45
N ASP A 314 -48.69 -0.38 -13.17
CA ASP A 314 -50.15 -0.52 -13.17
C ASP A 314 -50.73 -0.82 -14.56
N THR A 315 -49.94 -0.71 -15.63
CA THR A 315 -50.34 -1.05 -17.00
C THR A 315 -49.90 -2.44 -17.45
N ALA A 316 -49.09 -3.15 -16.68
CA ALA A 316 -48.57 -4.47 -17.05
C ALA A 316 -49.61 -5.58 -16.82
N HIS A 317 -49.79 -6.47 -17.80
CA HIS A 317 -50.78 -7.57 -17.73
C HIS A 317 -50.17 -8.94 -18.03
N ALA A 318 -48.86 -9.01 -18.27
CA ALA A 318 -48.19 -10.28 -18.52
C ALA A 318 -48.27 -11.17 -17.28
N LEU A 319 -48.44 -12.49 -17.49
CA LEU A 319 -48.41 -13.46 -16.40
C LEU A 319 -46.96 -13.69 -15.96
N VAL A 320 -46.65 -13.24 -14.74
CA VAL A 320 -45.33 -13.27 -14.12
C VAL A 320 -45.51 -13.77 -12.69
N THR A 321 -45.01 -14.96 -12.40
CA THR A 321 -45.06 -15.58 -11.06
C THR A 321 -43.79 -15.33 -10.25
N ALA A 322 -42.70 -14.91 -10.90
CA ALA A 322 -41.49 -14.44 -10.26
C ALA A 322 -40.84 -13.32 -11.09
N ASP A 323 -40.40 -12.25 -10.44
CA ASP A 323 -39.74 -11.11 -11.07
C ASP A 323 -38.53 -10.65 -10.25
N THR A 324 -37.53 -10.06 -10.91
CA THR A 324 -36.37 -9.46 -10.26
C THR A 324 -36.40 -7.95 -10.41
N VAL A 325 -36.63 -7.24 -9.31
CA VAL A 325 -36.68 -5.78 -9.27
C VAL A 325 -35.38 -5.25 -8.70
N THR A 326 -34.84 -4.20 -9.32
CA THR A 326 -33.64 -3.52 -8.84
C THR A 326 -34.04 -2.38 -7.91
N THR A 327 -33.36 -2.24 -6.77
CA THR A 327 -33.65 -1.16 -5.80
C THR A 327 -33.38 0.24 -6.35
N ASP A 328 -34.24 1.19 -6.01
CA ASP A 328 -34.12 2.60 -6.39
C ASP A 328 -33.05 3.35 -5.56
N ALA A 329 -32.92 4.67 -5.77
CA ALA A 329 -31.97 5.52 -5.04
C ALA A 329 -32.16 5.51 -3.50
N ARG A 330 -33.32 5.09 -3.01
CA ARG A 330 -33.66 4.95 -1.59
C ARG A 330 -33.53 3.51 -1.11
N GLY A 331 -32.94 2.61 -1.90
CA GLY A 331 -32.80 1.20 -1.55
C GLY A 331 -34.08 0.39 -1.62
N LEU A 332 -35.15 0.93 -2.23
CA LEU A 332 -36.46 0.29 -2.25
C LEU A 332 -36.69 -0.50 -3.53
N ALA A 333 -37.21 -1.72 -3.41
CA ALA A 333 -37.76 -2.50 -4.50
C ALA A 333 -39.23 -2.80 -4.22
N ALA A 334 -40.09 -2.65 -5.23
CA ALA A 334 -41.53 -2.80 -5.08
C ALA A 334 -42.16 -3.59 -6.24
N VAL A 335 -43.18 -4.38 -5.92
CA VAL A 335 -44.10 -5.01 -6.86
C VAL A 335 -45.53 -4.83 -6.38
N LYS A 336 -46.50 -5.01 -7.25
CA LYS A 336 -47.91 -5.18 -6.89
C LYS A 336 -48.41 -6.53 -7.36
N VAL A 337 -49.46 -7.03 -6.72
CA VAL A 337 -50.21 -8.20 -7.18
C VAL A 337 -51.40 -7.69 -7.98
N ARG A 338 -51.54 -8.17 -9.21
CA ARG A 338 -52.69 -7.91 -10.07
C ARG A 338 -53.55 -9.15 -10.22
N LEU A 339 -54.86 -9.00 -10.06
CA LEU A 339 -55.84 -10.00 -10.46
C LEU A 339 -56.21 -9.79 -11.93
N ILE A 340 -56.02 -10.81 -12.77
CA ILE A 340 -56.23 -10.76 -14.23
C ILE A 340 -57.44 -11.58 -14.71
N ALA A 341 -57.58 -12.87 -14.36
CA ALA A 341 -58.75 -13.70 -14.71
C ALA A 341 -58.68 -15.12 -14.11
N GLY A 342 -59.80 -15.68 -13.64
CA GLY A 342 -59.92 -17.11 -13.25
C GLY A 342 -60.46 -17.35 -11.83
N ALA A 343 -60.28 -18.57 -11.32
CA ALA A 343 -60.71 -18.99 -9.98
C ALA A 343 -59.91 -18.22 -8.90
N ARG A 344 -60.61 -17.42 -8.10
CA ARG A 344 -60.02 -16.44 -7.17
C ARG A 344 -59.42 -17.16 -5.96
N PRO A 345 -58.12 -16.95 -5.64
CA PRO A 345 -57.57 -17.35 -4.36
C PRO A 345 -58.06 -16.39 -3.26
N ASP A 346 -58.31 -16.90 -2.06
CA ASP A 346 -58.62 -16.06 -0.90
C ASP A 346 -57.40 -15.24 -0.45
N VAL A 347 -56.20 -15.80 -0.62
CA VAL A 347 -54.92 -15.19 -0.22
C VAL A 347 -53.84 -15.50 -1.25
N VAL A 348 -53.07 -14.47 -1.61
CA VAL A 348 -51.83 -14.57 -2.37
C VAL A 348 -50.65 -14.35 -1.43
N VAL A 349 -49.66 -15.23 -1.47
CA VAL A 349 -48.43 -15.12 -0.68
C VAL A 349 -47.27 -14.81 -1.61
N VAL A 350 -46.62 -13.68 -1.38
CA VAL A 350 -45.44 -13.24 -2.15
C VAL A 350 -44.22 -13.25 -1.24
N MET A 351 -43.13 -13.87 -1.69
CA MET A 351 -41.85 -13.85 -1.01
C MET A 351 -40.88 -12.92 -1.75
N ALA A 352 -40.25 -12.01 -1.02
CA ALA A 352 -39.17 -11.17 -1.51
C ALA A 352 -37.83 -11.65 -0.96
N SER A 353 -36.86 -11.91 -1.83
CA SER A 353 -35.56 -12.44 -1.46
C SER A 353 -34.41 -11.67 -2.10
N ALA A 354 -33.34 -11.48 -1.33
CA ALA A 354 -32.12 -10.84 -1.80
C ALA A 354 -30.92 -11.66 -1.32
N LYS A 355 -29.83 -11.62 -2.10
CA LYS A 355 -28.62 -12.39 -1.82
C LYS A 355 -27.39 -11.49 -1.67
N ARG A 356 -26.49 -11.90 -0.77
CA ARG A 356 -25.10 -11.44 -0.71
C ARG A 356 -24.29 -12.26 -1.70
N GLY A 357 -23.85 -11.62 -2.80
CA GLY A 357 -23.12 -12.31 -3.86
C GLY A 357 -23.98 -13.38 -4.55
N VAL A 358 -23.39 -14.52 -4.89
CA VAL A 358 -24.03 -15.57 -5.70
C VAL A 358 -24.83 -16.60 -4.90
N SER A 359 -24.64 -16.73 -3.59
CA SER A 359 -25.11 -17.93 -2.86
C SER A 359 -25.82 -17.68 -1.53
N ALA A 360 -25.42 -16.69 -0.73
CA ALA A 360 -25.99 -16.50 0.60
C ALA A 360 -27.19 -15.53 0.57
N ASN A 361 -28.31 -15.88 1.22
CA ASN A 361 -29.41 -14.93 1.43
C ASN A 361 -28.98 -13.81 2.40
N LEU A 362 -29.53 -12.61 2.21
CA LEU A 362 -29.38 -11.55 3.20
C LEU A 362 -30.08 -11.95 4.51
N PRO A 363 -29.52 -11.61 5.68
CA PRO A 363 -30.28 -11.54 6.92
C PRO A 363 -31.64 -10.84 6.71
N GLY A 364 -32.72 -11.46 7.18
CA GLY A 364 -34.10 -11.00 6.98
C GLY A 364 -34.78 -11.50 5.69
N SER A 365 -34.06 -12.19 4.81
CA SER A 365 -34.62 -12.83 3.61
C SER A 365 -35.02 -14.30 3.85
N PRO A 366 -36.19 -14.77 3.38
CA PRO A 366 -37.19 -14.01 2.61
C PRO A 366 -38.12 -13.17 3.51
N VAL A 367 -38.56 -12.03 2.99
CA VAL A 367 -39.70 -11.27 3.53
C VAL A 367 -40.99 -11.82 2.92
N THR A 368 -42.01 -12.05 3.76
CA THR A 368 -43.29 -12.63 3.32
C THR A 368 -44.39 -11.58 3.35
N PHE A 369 -45.09 -11.41 2.23
CA PHE A 369 -46.29 -10.58 2.08
C PHE A 369 -47.53 -11.46 1.88
N ARG A 370 -48.66 -11.05 2.46
CA ARG A 370 -49.97 -11.70 2.32
C ARG A 370 -50.98 -10.71 1.78
N VAL A 371 -51.51 -10.98 0.60
CA VAL A 371 -52.55 -10.16 -0.03
C VAL A 371 -53.87 -10.91 0.01
N ARG A 372 -54.85 -10.41 0.75
CA ARG A 372 -56.19 -11.00 0.83
C ARG A 372 -57.09 -10.40 -0.24
N LEU A 373 -57.90 -11.24 -0.88
CA LEU A 373 -58.89 -10.78 -1.85
C LEU A 373 -60.25 -10.76 -1.16
N LEU A 374 -60.80 -9.56 -0.97
CA LEU A 374 -62.09 -9.37 -0.33
C LEU A 374 -63.17 -9.01 -1.36
N PRO A 375 -64.39 -9.55 -1.22
CA PRO A 375 -65.51 -9.24 -2.11
C PRO A 375 -65.93 -7.77 -2.10
#